data_AF-A0A354GMH5-F1
#
_entry.id   AF-A0A354GMH5-F1
#
_cell.length_a   1.000
_cell.length_b   1.000
_cell.length_c   1.000
_cell.angle_alpha   90.00
_cell.angle_beta   90.00
_cell.angle_gamma   90.00
#
_symmetry.space_group_name_H-M   'P 1'
#
loop_
_entity.id
_entity.type
_entity.pdbx_description
1 polymer ?
#
loop_
_entity_poly.entity_id
_entity_poly.type
_entity_poly.pdbx_seq_one_letter_code
_entity_poly.pdbx_strand_id
1 'polypeptide(L)' 'MSLNSASVELTDGMKTLGAAWDEARAVWTDAIALDFEQRFWMPLAAQTGDAVGAIDRLATVLARVRGDCS' A
#
# COMPACT_ATOMS: atom_id res chain seq x y z
N MET A 1 -8.30 -16.28 4.57
CA MET A 1 -7.54 -15.11 4.10
C MET A 1 -6.14 -15.59 3.72
N SER A 2 -5.69 -15.37 2.49
CA SER A 2 -4.34 -15.73 2.05
C SER A 2 -3.46 -14.47 2.06
N LEU A 3 -2.14 -14.63 2.10
CA LEU A 3 -1.24 -13.47 1.97
C LEU A 3 -1.49 -12.70 0.66
N ASN A 4 -1.81 -13.42 -0.41
CA ASN A 4 -2.13 -12.80 -1.68
C ASN A 4 -3.42 -11.96 -1.62
N SER A 5 -4.46 -12.41 -0.89
CA SER A 5 -5.67 -11.59 -0.73
C SER A 5 -5.40 -10.33 0.11
N ALA A 6 -4.56 -10.42 1.13
CA ALA A 6 -4.16 -9.26 1.93
C ALA A 6 -3.34 -8.23 1.13
N SER A 7 -2.45 -8.69 0.24
CA SER A 7 -1.70 -7.81 -0.68
C SER A 7 -2.62 -7.03 -1.63
N VAL A 8 -3.64 -7.70 -2.16
CA VAL A 8 -4.66 -7.09 -3.03
C VAL A 8 -5.49 -6.05 -2.26
N GLU A 9 -6.01 -6.42 -1.09
CA GLU A 9 -6.81 -5.51 -0.25
C GLU A 9 -6.02 -4.25 0.12
N LEU A 10 -4.75 -4.41 0.49
CA LEU A 10 -3.88 -3.28 0.84
C LEU A 10 -3.60 -2.37 -0.36
N THR A 11 -3.34 -2.97 -1.53
CA THR A 11 -3.12 -2.24 -2.78
C THR A 11 -4.36 -1.45 -3.18
N ASP A 12 -5.54 -2.04 -3.08
CA ASP A 12 -6.79 -1.38 -3.46
C ASP A 12 -7.16 -0.26 -2.47
N GLY A 13 -6.95 -0.48 -1.16
CA GLY A 13 -7.09 0.58 -0.16
C GLY A 13 -6.15 1.77 -0.44
N MET A 14 -4.91 1.51 -0.82
CA MET A 14 -3.94 2.55 -1.16
C MET A 14 -4.35 3.35 -2.40
N LYS A 15 -4.93 2.69 -3.42
CA LYS A 15 -5.48 3.37 -4.61
C LYS A 15 -6.67 4.26 -4.25
N THR A 16 -7.60 3.75 -3.44
CA THR A 16 -8.75 4.54 -2.98
C THR A 16 -8.31 5.77 -2.22
N LEU A 17 -7.33 5.62 -1.32
CA LEU A 17 -6.79 6.74 -0.57
C LEU A 17 -6.05 7.74 -1.48
N GLY A 18 -5.40 7.25 -2.54
CA GLY A 18 -4.74 8.09 -3.55
C GLY A 18 -5.70 8.97 -4.31
N ALA A 19 -6.79 8.39 -4.80
CA ALA A 19 -7.84 9.17 -5.45
C ALA A 19 -8.42 10.25 -4.52
N ALA A 20 -8.68 9.90 -3.25
CA ALA A 20 -9.17 10.85 -2.27
C ALA A 20 -8.15 11.97 -1.96
N TRP A 21 -6.86 11.65 -1.93
CA TRP A 21 -5.81 12.64 -1.78
C TRP A 21 -5.74 13.58 -2.98
N ASP A 22 -5.78 13.06 -4.20
CA ASP A 22 -5.75 13.85 -5.43
C ASP A 22 -6.94 14.84 -5.49
N GLU A 23 -8.15 14.36 -5.14
CA GLU A 23 -9.34 15.20 -5.03
C GLU A 23 -9.19 16.30 -3.97
N ALA A 24 -8.70 15.96 -2.78
CA ALA A 24 -8.46 16.93 -1.72
C ALA A 24 -7.43 17.98 -2.17
N ARG A 25 -6.35 17.54 -2.84
CA ARG A 25 -5.24 18.40 -3.22
C ARG A 25 -5.56 19.35 -4.37
N ALA A 26 -6.59 19.04 -5.16
CA ALA A 26 -7.13 19.92 -6.19
C ALA A 26 -7.68 21.24 -5.62
N VAL A 27 -8.20 21.23 -4.39
CA VAL A 27 -8.79 22.42 -3.73
C VAL A 27 -8.00 22.91 -2.53
N TRP A 28 -7.28 22.01 -1.85
CA TRP A 28 -6.48 22.34 -0.68
C TRP A 28 -5.03 22.60 -1.09
N THR A 29 -4.66 23.87 -1.28
CA THR A 29 -3.39 24.26 -1.91
C THR A 29 -2.41 25.02 -1.03
N ASP A 30 -2.72 25.18 0.24
CA ASP A 30 -1.89 25.93 1.18
C ASP A 30 -0.65 25.15 1.67
N ALA A 31 0.13 25.79 2.54
CA ALA A 31 1.33 25.20 3.14
C ALA A 31 1.02 23.99 4.05
N ILE A 32 -0.20 23.89 4.59
CA ILE A 32 -0.60 22.77 5.45
C ILE A 32 -0.84 21.54 4.58
N ALA A 33 -1.41 21.70 3.38
CA ALA A 33 -1.55 20.61 2.41
C ALA A 33 -0.18 20.01 2.04
N LEU A 34 0.82 20.87 1.84
CA LEU A 34 2.20 20.44 1.55
C LEU A 34 2.84 19.72 2.75
N ASP A 35 2.68 20.25 3.96
CA ASP A 35 3.19 19.62 5.19
C ASP A 35 2.55 18.24 5.40
N PHE A 36 1.24 18.14 5.18
CA PHE A 36 0.50 16.89 5.27
C PHE A 36 1.03 15.86 4.26
N GLU A 37 1.25 16.30 3.02
CA GLU A 37 1.75 15.43 1.96
C GLU A 37 3.11 14.81 2.33
N GLN A 38 4.04 15.66 2.78
CA GLN A 38 5.40 15.24 3.09
C GLN A 38 5.47 14.38 4.35
N ARG A 39 4.65 14.68 5.37
CA ARG A 39 4.74 14.02 6.68
C ARG A 39 3.91 12.76 6.80
N PHE A 40 2.82 12.66 6.04
CA PHE A 40 1.87 11.55 6.19
C PHE A 40 1.65 10.82 4.87
N TRP A 41 1.29 11.55 3.81
CA TRP A 41 0.93 10.91 2.54
C TRP A 41 2.08 10.14 1.90
N MET A 42 3.22 10.81 1.65
CA MET A 42 4.38 10.18 1.02
C MET A 42 4.95 9.03 1.85
N PRO A 43 5.15 9.16 3.19
CA PRO A 43 5.62 8.04 4.00
C PRO A 43 4.65 6.86 4.02
N LEU A 44 3.34 7.12 4.09
CA LEU A 44 2.32 6.07 4.08
C LEU A 44 2.32 5.31 2.76
N ALA A 45 2.38 6.02 1.63
CA ALA A 45 2.43 5.41 0.31
C ALA A 45 3.68 4.52 0.14
N ALA A 46 4.85 5.02 0.57
CA ALA A 46 6.10 4.26 0.53
C ALA A 46 6.04 3.00 1.41
N GLN A 47 5.66 3.14 2.68
CA GLN A 47 5.57 2.01 3.62
C GLN A 47 4.54 0.97 3.18
N THR A 48 3.43 1.40 2.59
CA THR A 48 2.41 0.49 2.06
C THR A 48 2.95 -0.30 0.87
N GLY A 49 3.68 0.36 -0.05
CA GLY A 49 4.37 -0.31 -1.15
C GLY A 49 5.40 -1.35 -0.67
N ASP A 50 6.20 -1.00 0.34
CA ASP A 50 7.17 -1.91 0.96
C ASP A 50 6.47 -3.13 1.60
N ALA A 51 5.35 -2.90 2.29
CA ALA A 51 4.56 -3.96 2.91
C ALA A 51 3.96 -4.92 1.87
N VAL A 52 3.35 -4.39 0.81
CA VAL A 52 2.84 -5.19 -0.33
C VAL A 52 3.96 -6.06 -0.91
N GLY A 53 5.12 -5.47 -1.19
CA GLY A 53 6.27 -6.21 -1.72
C GLY A 53 6.78 -7.30 -0.77
N ALA A 54 6.75 -7.07 0.54
CA ALA A 54 7.11 -8.08 1.53
C ALA A 54 6.08 -9.22 1.58
N ILE A 55 4.79 -8.90 1.53
CA ILE A 55 3.70 -9.89 1.52
C ILE A 55 3.80 -10.80 0.29
N ASP A 56 4.05 -10.24 -0.90
CA ASP A 56 4.16 -11.02 -2.14
C ASP A 56 5.36 -12.01 -2.12
N ARG A 57 6.50 -11.57 -1.55
CA ARG A 57 7.66 -12.45 -1.35
C ARG A 57 7.34 -13.60 -0.40
N LEU A 58 6.68 -13.29 0.73
CA LEU A 58 6.25 -14.32 1.69
C LEU A 58 5.25 -15.30 1.08
N ALA A 59 4.29 -14.81 0.30
CA ALA A 59 3.32 -15.64 -0.40
C ALA A 59 4.01 -16.65 -1.33
N THR A 60 5.04 -16.19 -2.06
CA THR A 60 5.85 -17.04 -2.95
C THR A 60 6.60 -18.12 -2.18
N VAL A 61 7.25 -17.76 -1.06
CA VAL A 61 7.99 -18.72 -0.22
C VAL A 61 7.05 -19.78 0.35
N LEU A 62 5.90 -19.37 0.89
CA LEU A 62 4.93 -20.32 1.45
C LEU A 62 4.32 -21.24 0.39
N ALA A 63 4.09 -20.74 -0.83
CA ALA A 63 3.62 -21.56 -1.94
C ALA A 63 4.65 -22.64 -2.31
N ARG A 64 5.95 -22.28 -2.34
CA ARG A 64 7.03 -23.23 -2.61
C ARG A 64 7.13 -24.31 -1.53
N VAL A 65 7.17 -23.92 -0.25
CA VAL A 65 7.24 -24.87 0.87
C VAL A 65 6.06 -25.85 0.83
N ARG A 66 4.86 -25.38 0.50
CA ARG A 66 3.69 -26.26 0.36
C ARG A 66 3.80 -27.25 -0.79
N GLY A 67 4.43 -26.86 -1.90
CA GLY A 67 4.69 -27.75 -3.03
C GLY A 67 5.81 -28.76 -2.76
N ASP A 68 6.82 -28.39 -1.96
CA ASP A 68 7.92 -29.27 -1.57
C ASP A 68 7.49 -30.33 -0.52
N CYS A 69 6.40 -30.08 0.22
CA CYS A 69 5.84 -30.99 1.23
C CYS A 69 4.68 -31.87 0.72
N SER A 70 4.33 -31.81 -0.56
CA SER A 70 3.33 -32.67 -1.22
C SER A 70 3.98 -33.73 -2.08
#